data_AF-A0A4U5MR44-F1
#
_entry.id   AF-A0A4U5MR44-F1
#
_cell.length_a   1.000
_cell.length_b   1.000
_cell.length_c   1.000
_cell.angle_alpha   90.00
_cell.angle_beta   90.00
_cell.angle_gamma   90.00
#
_symmetry.space_group_name_H-M   'P 1'
#
loop_
_entity.id
_entity.type
_entity.pdbx_description
1 polymer ?
#
loop_
_entity_poly.entity_id
_entity_poly.type
_entity_poly.pdbx_seq_one_letter_code
_entity_poly.pdbx_strand_id
1 'polypeptide(L)'
;MTTPVGLQSFEVFVDRNFGPKLPMILQLIGKYPDLYGVDVWRMKTPAELDFVAKNNWNTVLDILRVKFPRMSESVLWMTWRWIRSNYHYNSCPRGFSGQIPYLDHASPSSSAYSSTPLTFQTVMQDARKPDARIRSRITYLNHAVSAPKSFIWSSMNSFLRQYGEEPINLLIDVIEMQPAFYRLDLENELVPNQLQGAAAVAWSKCCSIVHRTHPYIMEISLYHAWRTLRRNFDHEQCPMYWSNKVRFIRNVPNVEYLDPIAGPSRMQRITTINEAWEAINEVDNMDRMMGRPDLKRRAQDEPQKQSWPWFDTQQQAPQPIIIEEGEPSEEYADLSSYSTIISGDKPKRTKTQRQPSTRTQRKRITDIYLDAPSSSQRYQEPPRHRFKYHRNLAEERRLAARRLDAEIDEHVNAELRDFLAELRRGKLQERAKTSERKVITIVDEEDADEVVILGESVEEPSSSTSEPGSSHVEDSFKTVLKDKWMEMAATAEAKNHLSEFKKGILTVVNKACNEAEKQQS
;
A
#
# COMPACT_ATOMS: atom_id res chain seq x y z
N MET A 1 16.39 -3.37 37.20
CA MET A 1 14.94 -3.61 37.05
C MET A 1 14.36 -2.53 36.14
N THR A 2 14.22 -2.80 34.85
CA THR A 2 13.55 -1.91 33.88
C THR A 2 12.04 -2.09 34.04
N THR A 3 11.34 -1.04 34.47
CA THR A 3 9.88 -1.03 34.47
C THR A 3 9.36 -1.26 33.05
N PRO A 4 8.26 -2.03 32.86
CA PRO A 4 7.65 -2.19 31.55
C PRO A 4 7.29 -0.81 31.01
N VAL A 5 7.71 -0.53 29.77
CA VAL A 5 7.40 0.72 29.08
C VAL A 5 5.88 0.76 28.85
N GLY A 6 5.15 1.31 29.82
CA GLY A 6 3.75 1.64 29.64
C GLY A 6 3.62 2.55 28.41
N LEU A 7 2.53 2.37 27.67
CA LEU A 7 2.21 3.22 26.52
C LEU A 7 2.25 4.68 26.97
N GLN A 8 3.32 5.39 26.61
CA GLN A 8 3.45 6.81 26.92
C GLN A 8 2.33 7.55 26.19
N SER A 9 1.67 8.48 26.87
CA SER A 9 0.62 9.28 26.25
C SER A 9 1.21 10.06 25.07
N PHE A 10 0.36 10.39 24.09
CA PHE A 10 0.83 11.12 22.91
C PHE A 10 1.38 12.50 23.29
N GLU A 11 0.85 13.13 24.34
CA GLU A 11 1.40 14.40 24.87
C GLU A 11 2.84 14.24 25.33
N VAL A 12 3.16 13.17 26.07
CA VAL A 12 4.52 12.86 26.51
C VAL A 12 5.42 12.59 25.30
N PHE A 13 4.91 11.88 24.28
CA PHE A 13 5.64 11.66 23.04
C PHE A 13 5.97 12.98 22.32
N VAL A 14 4.99 13.88 22.20
CA VAL A 14 5.17 15.17 21.55
C VAL A 14 6.13 16.07 22.31
N ASP A 15 5.96 16.16 23.63
CA ASP A 15 6.82 16.98 24.48
C ASP A 15 8.27 16.48 24.43
N ARG A 16 8.47 15.15 24.46
CA ARG A 16 9.79 14.52 24.36
C ARG A 16 10.49 14.77 23.02
N ASN A 17 9.76 14.74 21.91
CA ASN A 17 10.35 14.84 20.57
C ASN A 17 10.45 16.29 20.06
N PHE A 18 9.48 17.13 20.39
CA PHE A 18 9.36 18.48 19.86
C PHE A 18 9.46 19.53 20.96
N GLY A 19 8.85 19.29 22.13
CA GLY A 19 8.85 20.19 23.26
C GLY A 19 8.59 21.64 22.84
N PRO A 20 9.50 22.60 23.15
CA PRO A 20 9.33 24.01 22.82
C PRO A 20 9.42 24.33 21.31
N LYS A 21 9.82 23.36 20.47
CA LYS A 21 9.97 23.55 19.02
C LYS A 21 8.63 23.44 18.28
N LEU A 22 7.65 22.78 18.87
CA LEU A 22 6.39 22.47 18.19
C LEU A 22 5.62 23.72 17.71
N PRO A 23 5.47 24.80 18.48
CA PRO A 23 4.82 26.02 17.99
C PRO A 23 5.46 26.58 16.72
N MET A 24 6.80 26.54 16.63
CA MET A 24 7.53 27.01 15.44
C MET A 24 7.27 26.11 14.23
N ILE A 25 7.21 24.79 14.43
CA ILE A 25 6.89 23.81 13.39
C ILE A 25 5.46 24.04 12.86
N LEU A 26 4.49 24.22 13.77
CA LEU A 26 3.10 24.46 13.41
C LEU A 26 2.94 25.80 12.67
N GLN A 27 3.65 26.85 13.08
CA GLN A 27 3.70 28.12 12.34
C GLN A 27 4.31 27.96 10.94
N LEU A 28 5.35 27.14 10.80
CA LEU A 28 5.99 26.89 9.52
C LEU A 28 5.06 26.13 8.57
N ILE A 29 4.41 25.07 9.05
CA ILE A 29 3.40 24.31 8.30
C ILE A 29 2.24 25.21 7.88
N GLY A 30 1.81 26.13 8.74
CA GLY A 30 0.73 27.09 8.47
C GLY A 30 0.98 28.02 7.28
N LYS A 31 2.22 28.12 6.78
CA LYS A 31 2.55 28.89 5.58
C LYS A 31 2.16 28.18 4.27
N TYR A 32 1.82 26.89 4.33
CA TYR A 32 1.59 26.04 3.16
C TYR A 32 0.15 25.47 3.16
N PRO A 33 -0.83 26.21 2.61
CA PRO A 33 -2.25 25.80 2.62
C PRO A 33 -2.52 24.45 1.98
N ASP A 34 -1.80 24.11 0.91
CA ASP A 34 -1.97 22.81 0.25
C ASP A 34 -1.59 21.64 1.17
N LEU A 35 -0.76 21.87 2.19
CA LEU A 35 -0.37 20.82 3.14
C LEU A 35 -1.49 20.48 4.14
N TYR A 36 -2.20 21.49 4.65
CA TYR A 36 -3.23 21.28 5.67
C TYR A 36 -4.66 21.19 5.12
N GLY A 37 -4.85 21.54 3.84
CA GLY A 37 -6.08 21.32 3.08
C GLY A 37 -6.31 19.87 2.66
N VAL A 38 -5.25 19.06 2.57
CA VAL A 38 -5.31 17.64 2.19
C VAL A 38 -5.81 16.76 3.34
N ASP A 39 -6.62 15.76 3.01
CA ASP A 39 -7.05 14.72 3.98
C ASP A 39 -5.90 13.76 4.30
N VAL A 40 -5.13 14.09 5.34
CA VAL A 40 -3.97 13.31 5.80
C VAL A 40 -4.33 12.07 6.62
N TRP A 41 -5.61 11.85 6.96
CA TRP A 41 -6.01 10.72 7.84
C TRP A 41 -5.66 9.36 7.25
N ARG A 42 -5.78 9.23 5.92
CA ARG A 42 -5.52 7.97 5.20
C ARG A 42 -4.05 7.77 4.84
N MET A 43 -3.24 8.81 4.97
CA MET A 43 -1.86 8.80 4.50
C MET A 43 -0.94 8.25 5.58
N LYS A 44 -0.18 7.19 5.27
CA LYS A 44 0.80 6.62 6.21
C LYS A 44 2.13 7.33 6.12
N THR A 45 2.49 7.77 4.92
CA THR A 45 3.77 8.40 4.63
C THR A 45 3.57 9.72 3.87
N PRO A 46 4.50 10.68 3.98
CA PRO A 46 4.43 11.91 3.20
C PRO A 46 4.62 11.67 1.68
N ALA A 47 5.08 10.49 1.28
CA ALA A 47 5.16 10.11 -0.13
C ALA A 47 3.79 9.96 -0.80
N GLU A 48 2.71 9.80 -0.03
CA GLU A 48 1.32 9.69 -0.49
C GLU A 48 0.64 11.06 -0.69
N LEU A 49 1.32 12.17 -0.36
CA LEU A 49 0.85 13.52 -0.66
C LEU A 49 0.80 13.74 -2.18
N ASP A 50 -0.15 14.57 -2.62
CA ASP A 50 -0.15 15.05 -3.99
C ASP A 50 1.13 15.86 -4.30
N PHE A 51 1.40 16.09 -5.58
CA PHE A 51 2.64 16.72 -6.01
C PHE A 51 2.90 18.08 -5.35
N VAL A 52 1.86 18.92 -5.20
CA VAL A 52 1.98 20.27 -4.65
C VAL A 52 2.22 20.21 -3.14
N ALA A 53 1.41 19.44 -2.42
CA ALA A 53 1.54 19.25 -0.98
C ALA A 53 2.87 18.57 -0.61
N LYS A 54 3.33 17.62 -1.43
CA LYS A 54 4.64 16.96 -1.25
C LYS A 54 5.80 17.94 -1.43
N ASN A 55 5.75 18.82 -2.43
CA ASN A 55 6.78 19.85 -2.61
C ASN A 55 6.80 20.84 -1.44
N ASN A 56 5.62 21.25 -0.97
CA ASN A 56 5.48 22.08 0.23
C ASN A 56 6.02 21.37 1.49
N TRP A 57 5.75 20.07 1.65
CA TRP A 57 6.28 19.26 2.73
C TRP A 57 7.81 19.19 2.72
N ASN A 58 8.41 18.95 1.54
CA ASN A 58 9.86 18.95 1.37
C ASN A 58 10.47 20.30 1.75
N THR A 59 9.83 21.40 1.36
CA THR A 59 10.27 22.75 1.74
C THR A 59 10.24 22.96 3.26
N VAL A 60 9.18 22.49 3.94
CA VAL A 60 9.08 22.49 5.41
C VAL A 60 10.23 21.68 6.01
N LEU A 61 10.50 20.49 5.49
CA LEU A 61 11.58 19.62 5.96
C LEU A 61 12.95 20.26 5.79
N ASP A 62 13.24 20.89 4.66
CA ASP A 62 14.54 21.52 4.42
C ASP A 62 14.79 22.66 5.42
N ILE A 63 13.77 23.50 5.68
CA ILE A 63 13.85 24.56 6.69
C ILE A 63 14.04 23.97 8.10
N LEU A 64 13.34 22.87 8.42
CA LEU A 64 13.47 22.21 9.72
C LEU A 64 14.79 21.45 9.87
N ARG A 65 15.38 20.92 8.81
CA ARG A 65 16.68 20.24 8.84
C ARG A 65 17.81 21.22 9.11
N VAL A 66 17.73 22.44 8.57
CA VAL A 66 18.69 23.51 8.88
C VAL A 66 18.61 23.89 10.36
N LYS A 67 17.41 24.00 10.93
CA LYS A 67 17.22 24.41 12.34
C LYS A 67 17.36 23.27 13.35
N PHE A 68 16.97 22.06 12.97
CA PHE A 68 16.90 20.87 13.82
C PHE A 68 17.43 19.64 13.06
N PRO A 69 18.76 19.52 12.85
CA PRO A 69 19.35 18.48 12.00
C PRO A 69 19.05 17.03 12.45
N ARG A 70 18.72 16.84 13.73
CA ARG A 70 18.42 15.52 14.32
C ARG A 70 16.95 15.12 14.23
N MET A 71 16.11 15.95 13.61
CA MET A 71 14.67 15.69 13.54
C MET A 71 14.36 14.67 12.44
N SER A 72 13.77 13.55 12.82
CA SER A 72 13.31 12.53 11.88
C SER A 72 12.03 12.99 11.17
N GLU A 73 12.02 12.87 9.84
CA GLU A 73 10.84 13.13 9.01
C GLU A 73 9.65 12.25 9.41
N SER A 74 9.88 10.98 9.73
CA SER A 74 8.80 10.05 10.10
C SER A 74 8.11 10.48 11.41
N VAL A 75 8.89 10.95 12.38
CA VAL A 75 8.38 11.45 13.67
C VAL A 75 7.63 12.78 13.48
N LEU A 76 8.16 13.66 12.62
CA LEU A 76 7.50 14.92 12.28
C LEU A 76 6.15 14.67 11.58
N TRP A 77 6.14 13.81 10.56
CA TRP A 77 4.93 13.45 9.82
C TRP A 77 3.88 12.80 10.72
N MET A 78 4.30 11.83 11.55
CA MET A 78 3.39 11.16 12.49
C MET A 78 2.76 12.16 13.47
N THR A 79 3.56 13.09 13.99
CA THR A 79 3.08 14.13 14.91
C THR A 79 2.12 15.08 14.23
N TRP A 80 2.49 15.60 13.06
CA TRP A 80 1.65 16.49 12.26
C TRP A 80 0.31 15.83 11.93
N ARG A 81 0.35 14.60 11.41
CA ARG A 81 -0.85 13.82 11.06
C ARG A 81 -1.76 13.63 12.27
N TRP A 82 -1.20 13.27 13.43
CA TRP A 82 -1.99 13.09 14.64
C TRP A 82 -2.65 14.39 15.10
N ILE A 83 -1.90 15.51 15.13
CA ILE A 83 -2.43 16.82 15.51
C ILE A 83 -3.56 17.20 14.55
N ARG A 84 -3.32 17.14 13.24
CA ARG A 84 -4.31 17.48 12.21
C ARG A 84 -5.59 16.65 12.33
N SER A 85 -5.43 15.37 12.62
CA SER A 85 -6.52 14.40 12.74
C SER A 85 -7.35 14.58 14.01
N ASN A 86 -6.71 15.00 15.11
CA ASN A 86 -7.39 15.13 16.39
C ASN A 86 -7.81 16.57 16.71
N TYR A 87 -7.36 17.57 15.95
CA TYR A 87 -7.51 19.00 16.27
C TYR A 87 -8.95 19.43 16.61
N HIS A 88 -9.96 18.90 15.89
CA HIS A 88 -11.37 19.23 16.13
C HIS A 88 -12.10 18.26 17.09
N TYR A 89 -11.38 17.30 17.66
CA TYR A 89 -11.94 16.31 18.57
C TYR A 89 -11.53 16.62 20.01
N ASN A 90 -12.34 16.14 20.96
CA ASN A 90 -12.05 16.26 22.39
C ASN A 90 -10.77 15.50 22.82
N SER A 91 -10.21 14.67 21.93
CA SER A 91 -8.91 14.01 22.10
C SER A 91 -7.72 14.94 21.81
N CYS A 92 -7.94 16.13 21.23
CA CYS A 92 -6.88 17.11 21.08
C CYS A 92 -6.42 17.61 22.46
N PRO A 93 -5.12 17.61 22.77
CA PRO A 93 -4.61 18.21 23.98
C PRO A 93 -5.01 19.68 24.02
N ARG A 94 -5.41 20.17 25.19
CA ARG A 94 -5.87 21.55 25.39
C ARG A 94 -4.83 22.60 24.98
N GLY A 95 -3.55 22.23 24.98
CA GLY A 95 -2.46 23.07 24.49
C GLY A 95 -2.39 23.22 22.97
N PHE A 96 -3.18 22.47 22.20
CA PHE A 96 -3.21 22.59 20.73
C PHE A 96 -4.58 23.02 20.21
N SER A 97 -5.67 22.58 20.83
CA SER A 97 -7.03 22.93 20.42
C SER A 97 -7.22 24.44 20.42
N GLY A 98 -7.58 25.02 19.27
CA GLY A 98 -7.78 26.46 19.09
C GLY A 98 -6.51 27.30 19.02
N GLN A 99 -5.32 26.69 19.06
CA GLN A 99 -4.03 27.40 18.94
C GLN A 99 -3.46 27.38 17.51
N ILE A 100 -4.13 26.73 16.56
CA ILE A 100 -3.66 26.58 15.19
C ILE A 100 -4.69 27.21 14.25
N PRO A 101 -4.67 28.55 14.06
CA PRO A 101 -5.77 29.29 13.42
C PRO A 101 -6.11 28.79 12.02
N TYR A 102 -5.10 28.37 11.25
CA TYR A 102 -5.31 27.88 9.89
C TYR A 102 -6.06 26.54 9.85
N LEU A 103 -6.06 25.76 10.93
CA LEU A 103 -6.86 24.55 11.04
C LEU A 103 -8.32 24.82 11.40
N ASP A 104 -8.63 25.92 12.08
CA ASP A 104 -10.01 26.32 12.35
C ASP A 104 -10.79 26.55 11.04
N HIS A 105 -10.12 27.11 10.03
CA HIS A 105 -10.68 27.32 8.69
C HIS A 105 -10.69 26.05 7.82
N ALA A 106 -9.82 25.09 8.10
CA ALA A 106 -9.72 23.84 7.36
C ALA A 106 -10.67 22.75 7.90
N SER A 107 -11.56 23.10 8.83
CA SER A 107 -12.60 22.20 9.31
C SER A 107 -13.55 21.86 8.16
N PRO A 108 -13.82 20.57 7.90
CA PRO A 108 -14.83 20.14 6.92
C PRO A 108 -16.27 20.50 7.32
N SER A 109 -16.48 21.32 8.36
CA SER A 109 -17.78 21.89 8.71
C SER A 109 -18.32 22.82 7.60
N SER A 110 -18.96 22.20 6.61
CA SER A 110 -20.35 22.47 6.22
C SER A 110 -20.74 23.88 5.73
N SER A 111 -19.81 24.81 5.52
CA SER A 111 -20.13 26.19 5.15
C SER A 111 -20.03 26.46 3.63
N ALA A 112 -19.07 25.84 2.93
CA ALA A 112 -18.81 26.17 1.51
C ALA A 112 -19.71 25.44 0.48
N TYR A 113 -20.56 24.49 0.90
CA TYR A 113 -21.61 23.89 0.05
C TYR A 113 -23.02 24.42 0.36
N SER A 114 -23.15 25.42 1.24
CA SER A 114 -24.43 26.06 1.60
C SER A 114 -24.62 27.46 1.00
N SER A 115 -23.80 27.88 0.04
CA SER A 115 -24.04 29.08 -0.76
C SER A 115 -24.69 28.72 -2.11
N THR A 116 -25.76 27.93 -2.07
CA THR A 116 -26.82 28.11 -3.08
C THR A 116 -27.43 29.49 -2.86
N PRO A 117 -27.65 30.28 -3.92
CA PRO A 117 -28.19 31.62 -3.81
C PRO A 117 -29.53 31.59 -3.06
N LEU A 118 -29.82 32.69 -2.38
CA LEU A 118 -30.96 33.02 -1.50
C LEU A 118 -32.37 32.89 -2.15
N THR A 119 -32.54 31.98 -3.11
CA THR A 119 -33.78 31.71 -3.85
C THR A 119 -34.48 30.43 -3.37
N PHE A 120 -33.76 29.48 -2.74
CA PHE A 120 -34.34 28.17 -2.40
C PHE A 120 -35.23 28.18 -1.16
N GLN A 121 -34.96 29.09 -0.21
CA GLN A 121 -35.77 29.22 1.01
C GLN A 121 -37.10 29.94 0.75
N THR A 122 -37.13 30.87 -0.20
CA THR A 122 -38.36 31.55 -0.65
C THR A 122 -39.28 30.63 -1.45
N VAL A 123 -38.73 29.67 -2.21
CA VAL A 123 -39.54 28.68 -2.96
C VAL A 123 -40.17 27.62 -2.04
N MET A 124 -39.57 27.34 -0.88
CA MET A 124 -40.10 26.37 0.09
C MET A 124 -41.26 26.92 0.95
N GLN A 125 -41.42 28.23 1.07
CA GLN A 125 -42.49 28.83 1.86
C GLN A 125 -43.81 29.03 1.09
N ASP A 126 -43.80 29.03 -0.25
CA ASP A 126 -44.99 29.40 -1.05
C ASP A 126 -45.57 28.32 -1.98
N ALA A 127 -45.10 27.07 -1.92
CA ALA A 127 -45.62 26.02 -2.79
C ALA A 127 -46.45 24.97 -2.02
N ARG A 128 -47.75 24.95 -2.34
CA ARG A 128 -48.70 23.85 -2.10
C ARG A 128 -48.01 22.48 -2.21
N LYS A 129 -48.16 21.65 -1.17
CA LYS A 129 -47.81 20.23 -1.04
C LYS A 129 -47.04 19.66 -2.26
N PRO A 130 -45.70 19.50 -2.19
CA PRO A 130 -44.92 18.99 -3.32
C PRO A 130 -45.43 17.61 -3.75
N ASP A 131 -45.40 17.37 -5.07
CA ASP A 131 -45.77 16.10 -5.71
C ASP A 131 -45.10 14.91 -4.99
N ALA A 132 -45.82 13.81 -4.80
CA ALA A 132 -45.32 12.59 -4.16
C ALA A 132 -44.04 12.07 -4.82
N ARG A 133 -43.86 12.33 -6.12
CA ARG A 133 -42.64 12.00 -6.86
C ARG A 133 -41.44 12.84 -6.44
N ILE A 134 -41.65 14.13 -6.15
CA ILE A 134 -40.61 15.03 -5.65
C ILE A 134 -40.27 14.67 -4.21
N ARG A 135 -41.27 14.31 -3.38
CA ARG A 135 -41.03 13.78 -2.03
C ARG A 135 -40.22 12.49 -2.05
N SER A 136 -40.56 11.51 -2.90
CA SER A 136 -39.73 10.29 -3.05
C SER A 136 -38.32 10.58 -3.55
N ARG A 137 -38.14 11.57 -4.44
CA ARG A 137 -36.81 11.96 -4.93
C ARG A 137 -36.00 12.68 -3.85
N ILE A 138 -36.62 13.54 -3.04
CA ILE A 138 -36.00 14.21 -1.90
C ILE A 138 -35.70 13.22 -0.78
N THR A 139 -36.56 12.22 -0.54
CA THR A 139 -36.30 11.13 0.43
C THR A 139 -35.16 10.23 -0.06
N TYR A 140 -35.10 9.89 -1.35
CA TYR A 140 -33.99 9.14 -1.94
C TYR A 140 -32.68 9.93 -1.89
N LEU A 141 -32.72 11.23 -2.21
CA LEU A 141 -31.55 12.11 -2.14
C LEU A 141 -31.12 12.38 -0.70
N ASN A 142 -32.04 12.54 0.26
CA ASN A 142 -31.69 12.58 1.68
C ASN A 142 -31.17 11.22 2.16
N HIS A 143 -31.61 10.08 1.63
CA HIS A 143 -30.98 8.79 1.93
C HIS A 143 -29.58 8.65 1.31
N ALA A 144 -29.35 9.24 0.13
CA ALA A 144 -28.07 9.20 -0.58
C ALA A 144 -27.07 10.24 -0.07
N VAL A 145 -27.54 11.40 0.41
CA VAL A 145 -26.75 12.57 0.84
C VAL A 145 -26.65 12.63 2.36
N SER A 146 -27.68 12.23 3.11
CA SER A 146 -27.59 11.95 4.55
C SER A 146 -27.11 10.51 4.80
N ALA A 147 -26.21 10.01 3.95
CA ALA A 147 -25.54 8.73 4.18
C ALA A 147 -25.11 8.71 5.65
N PRO A 148 -25.71 7.83 6.49
CA PRO A 148 -25.38 7.78 7.90
C PRO A 148 -23.87 7.58 7.93
N LYS A 149 -23.17 8.42 8.71
CA LYS A 149 -21.73 8.36 9.04
C LYS A 149 -21.04 7.25 8.26
N SER A 150 -20.19 7.54 7.28
CA SER A 150 -19.47 6.62 6.39
C SER A 150 -18.63 5.53 7.11
N PHE A 151 -19.32 4.76 7.95
CA PHE A 151 -18.86 4.00 9.09
C PHE A 151 -18.59 2.58 8.61
N ILE A 152 -17.31 2.21 8.75
CA ILE A 152 -16.76 0.85 8.72
C ILE A 152 -17.22 -0.01 7.53
N TRP A 153 -17.43 0.56 6.35
CA TRP A 153 -17.40 -0.21 5.10
C TRP A 153 -16.13 0.05 4.30
N SER A 154 -15.21 0.89 4.78
CA SER A 154 -14.03 1.33 4.01
C SER A 154 -13.16 0.15 3.55
N SER A 155 -12.84 -0.80 4.42
CA SER A 155 -12.02 -1.97 4.07
C SER A 155 -12.75 -2.89 3.09
N MET A 156 -14.04 -3.16 3.32
CA MET A 156 -14.86 -3.97 2.43
C MET A 156 -15.04 -3.31 1.06
N ASN A 157 -15.33 -2.01 1.02
CA ASN A 157 -15.44 -1.24 -0.23
C ASN A 157 -14.11 -1.18 -0.98
N SER A 158 -12.99 -1.03 -0.26
CA SER A 158 -11.66 -1.10 -0.87
C SER A 158 -11.43 -2.48 -1.49
N PHE A 159 -11.77 -3.55 -0.76
CA PHE A 159 -11.66 -4.91 -1.25
C PHE A 159 -12.52 -5.14 -2.50
N LEU A 160 -13.80 -4.76 -2.46
CA LEU A 160 -14.73 -4.92 -3.58
C LEU A 160 -14.29 -4.13 -4.82
N ARG A 161 -13.75 -2.92 -4.63
CA ARG A 161 -13.21 -2.12 -5.74
C ARG A 161 -11.96 -2.75 -6.36
N GLN A 162 -11.11 -3.35 -5.53
CA GLN A 162 -9.83 -3.90 -5.97
C GLN A 162 -9.96 -5.30 -6.59
N TYR A 163 -10.77 -6.17 -5.99
CA TYR A 163 -10.82 -7.59 -6.33
C TYR A 163 -12.19 -8.08 -6.83
N GLY A 164 -13.24 -7.26 -6.72
CA GLY A 164 -14.61 -7.64 -7.07
C GLY A 164 -15.36 -8.38 -5.96
N GLU A 165 -16.61 -8.79 -6.26
CA GLU A 165 -17.47 -9.52 -5.32
C GLU A 165 -17.21 -11.02 -5.29
N GLU A 166 -16.69 -11.60 -6.37
CA GLU A 166 -16.50 -13.05 -6.50
C GLU A 166 -15.64 -13.65 -5.37
N PRO A 167 -14.46 -13.07 -5.02
CA PRO A 167 -13.59 -13.70 -4.03
C PRO A 167 -14.17 -13.68 -2.61
N ILE A 168 -14.89 -12.61 -2.26
CA ILE A 168 -15.53 -12.51 -0.94
C ILE A 168 -16.74 -13.44 -0.85
N ASN A 169 -17.46 -13.68 -1.95
CA ASN A 169 -18.53 -14.67 -1.98
C ASN A 169 -17.98 -16.09 -1.77
N LEU A 170 -16.91 -16.45 -2.49
CA LEU A 170 -16.22 -17.73 -2.28
C LEU A 170 -15.72 -17.85 -0.83
N LEU A 171 -15.16 -16.79 -0.26
CA LEU A 171 -14.74 -16.79 1.15
C LEU A 171 -15.91 -17.07 2.09
N ILE A 172 -17.07 -16.43 1.88
CA ILE A 172 -18.27 -16.63 2.71
C ILE A 172 -18.70 -18.11 2.66
N ASP A 173 -18.75 -18.70 1.46
CA ASP A 173 -19.14 -20.10 1.26
C ASP A 173 -18.16 -21.06 1.98
N VAL A 174 -16.85 -20.75 1.94
CA VAL A 174 -15.83 -21.55 2.61
C VAL A 174 -15.88 -21.40 4.13
N ILE A 175 -16.12 -20.18 4.62
CA ILE A 175 -16.25 -19.93 6.05
C ILE A 175 -17.49 -20.61 6.62
N GLU A 176 -18.61 -20.66 5.89
CA GLU A 176 -19.82 -21.41 6.32
C GLU A 176 -19.50 -22.87 6.65
N MET A 177 -18.54 -23.48 5.94
CA MET A 177 -18.04 -24.83 6.20
C MET A 177 -17.08 -24.95 7.39
N GLN A 178 -16.68 -23.84 8.03
CA GLN A 178 -15.70 -23.80 9.13
C GLN A 178 -16.29 -23.20 10.44
N PRO A 179 -17.13 -23.94 11.18
CA PRO A 179 -17.71 -23.48 12.45
C PRO A 179 -16.70 -23.04 13.50
N ALA A 180 -15.52 -23.66 13.52
CA ALA A 180 -14.44 -23.28 14.43
C ALA A 180 -13.94 -21.84 14.22
N PHE A 181 -14.15 -21.27 13.02
CA PHE A 181 -13.71 -19.92 12.69
C PHE A 181 -14.81 -18.87 12.95
N TYR A 182 -15.99 -19.02 12.34
CA TYR A 182 -17.01 -17.97 12.41
C TYR A 182 -17.78 -17.91 13.74
N ARG A 183 -17.57 -18.86 14.66
CA ARG A 183 -18.08 -18.78 16.03
C ARG A 183 -17.26 -17.84 16.92
N LEU A 184 -16.03 -17.52 16.52
CA LEU A 184 -15.17 -16.66 17.31
C LEU A 184 -15.57 -15.20 17.14
N ASP A 185 -15.49 -14.47 18.24
CA ASP A 185 -15.58 -13.01 18.23
C ASP A 185 -14.25 -12.45 17.73
N LEU A 186 -14.28 -11.80 16.57
CA LEU A 186 -13.11 -11.21 15.91
C LEU A 186 -12.90 -9.72 16.27
N GLU A 187 -13.58 -9.20 17.29
CA GLU A 187 -13.44 -7.80 17.69
C GLU A 187 -11.99 -7.45 18.07
N ASN A 188 -11.27 -8.38 18.70
CA ASN A 188 -9.91 -8.15 19.22
C ASN A 188 -8.78 -8.60 18.28
N GLU A 189 -9.01 -9.57 17.39
CA GLU A 189 -8.01 -10.03 16.42
C GLU A 189 -8.01 -9.14 15.18
N LEU A 190 -7.18 -8.08 15.23
CA LEU A 190 -7.02 -7.12 14.14
C LEU A 190 -6.42 -7.74 12.87
N VAL A 191 -5.60 -8.79 13.02
CA VAL A 191 -4.78 -9.37 11.94
C VAL A 191 -4.79 -10.91 11.98
N PRO A 192 -4.59 -11.61 10.85
CA PRO A 192 -4.67 -13.08 10.76
C PRO A 192 -3.73 -13.83 11.71
N ASN A 193 -2.53 -13.30 11.93
CA ASN A 193 -1.52 -13.94 12.79
C ASN A 193 -1.85 -13.88 14.29
N GLN A 194 -2.91 -13.16 14.68
CA GLN A 194 -3.43 -13.17 16.05
C GLN A 194 -4.42 -14.31 16.29
N LEU A 195 -4.90 -14.97 15.24
CA LEU A 195 -5.74 -16.16 15.36
C LEU A 195 -4.92 -17.29 16.00
N GLN A 196 -5.53 -18.05 16.90
CA GLN A 196 -4.88 -19.16 17.60
C GLN A 196 -5.66 -20.47 17.46
N GLY A 197 -4.97 -21.59 17.65
CA GLY A 197 -5.57 -22.93 17.71
C GLY A 197 -6.42 -23.28 16.48
N ALA A 198 -7.63 -23.78 16.72
CA ALA A 198 -8.56 -24.21 15.67
C ALA A 198 -8.96 -23.06 14.71
N ALA A 199 -8.97 -21.81 15.20
CA ALA A 199 -9.29 -20.63 14.41
C ALA A 199 -8.26 -20.40 13.30
N ALA A 200 -6.98 -20.45 13.65
CA ALA A 200 -5.87 -20.21 12.74
C ALA A 200 -5.83 -21.30 11.66
N VAL A 201 -6.05 -22.56 12.05
CA VAL A 201 -6.11 -23.70 11.12
C VAL A 201 -7.31 -23.54 10.17
N ALA A 202 -8.48 -23.18 10.67
CA ALA A 202 -9.67 -22.97 9.86
C ALA A 202 -9.51 -21.79 8.89
N TRP A 203 -8.94 -20.67 9.35
CA TRP A 203 -8.64 -19.51 8.49
C TRP A 203 -7.62 -19.83 7.39
N SER A 204 -6.53 -20.53 7.73
CA SER A 204 -5.53 -20.97 6.75
C SER A 204 -6.14 -21.86 5.65
N LYS A 205 -7.08 -22.74 6.02
CA LYS A 205 -7.87 -23.53 5.05
C LYS A 205 -8.73 -22.63 4.15
N CYS A 206 -9.40 -21.62 4.71
CA CYS A 206 -10.19 -20.66 3.95
C CYS A 206 -9.32 -19.93 2.91
N CYS A 207 -8.19 -19.38 3.34
CA CYS A 207 -7.25 -18.69 2.46
C CYS A 207 -6.68 -19.61 1.38
N SER A 208 -6.33 -20.86 1.73
CA SER A 208 -5.82 -21.82 0.75
C SER A 208 -6.81 -22.12 -0.37
N ILE A 209 -8.12 -22.18 -0.06
CA ILE A 209 -9.16 -22.39 -1.08
C ILE A 209 -9.33 -21.14 -1.94
N VAL A 210 -9.40 -19.95 -1.32
CA VAL A 210 -9.55 -18.68 -2.07
C VAL A 210 -8.32 -18.39 -2.93
N HIS A 211 -7.10 -18.69 -2.48
CA HIS A 211 -5.88 -18.46 -3.26
C HIS A 211 -5.72 -19.43 -4.45
N ARG A 212 -6.36 -20.61 -4.42
CA ARG A 212 -6.37 -21.51 -5.58
C ARG A 212 -7.13 -20.91 -6.77
N THR A 213 -8.19 -20.15 -6.52
CA THR A 213 -8.99 -19.49 -7.55
C THR A 213 -8.57 -18.04 -7.79
N HIS A 214 -8.11 -17.34 -6.75
CA HIS A 214 -7.71 -15.93 -6.79
C HIS A 214 -6.33 -15.72 -6.13
N PRO A 215 -5.23 -16.18 -6.76
CA PRO A 215 -3.88 -16.15 -6.17
C PRO A 215 -3.29 -14.75 -5.97
N TYR A 216 -3.87 -13.73 -6.61
CA TYR A 216 -3.43 -12.32 -6.54
C TYR A 216 -3.95 -11.59 -5.30
N ILE A 217 -4.83 -12.21 -4.50
CA ILE A 217 -5.43 -11.57 -3.33
C ILE A 217 -4.51 -11.78 -2.14
N MET A 218 -4.21 -10.70 -1.42
CA MET A 218 -3.46 -10.79 -0.18
C MET A 218 -4.35 -11.27 0.97
N GLU A 219 -3.87 -12.23 1.75
CA GLU A 219 -4.56 -12.77 2.93
C GLU A 219 -5.04 -11.66 3.89
N ILE A 220 -4.19 -10.66 4.14
CA ILE A 220 -4.52 -9.54 5.02
C ILE A 220 -5.73 -8.72 4.53
N SER A 221 -5.84 -8.52 3.22
CA SER A 221 -6.98 -7.81 2.62
C SER A 221 -8.27 -8.62 2.75
N LEU A 222 -8.17 -9.94 2.52
CA LEU A 222 -9.28 -10.88 2.64
C LEU A 222 -9.80 -10.94 4.09
N TYR A 223 -8.89 -11.02 5.06
CA TYR A 223 -9.23 -11.00 6.49
C TYR A 223 -9.91 -9.70 6.91
N HIS A 224 -9.36 -8.55 6.51
CA HIS A 224 -9.98 -7.26 6.83
C HIS A 224 -11.36 -7.10 6.20
N ALA A 225 -11.58 -7.59 4.98
CA ALA A 225 -12.88 -7.58 4.32
C ALA A 225 -13.90 -8.43 5.09
N TRP A 226 -13.53 -9.67 5.46
CA TRP A 226 -14.36 -10.56 6.28
C TRP A 226 -14.68 -9.96 7.65
N ARG A 227 -13.67 -9.50 8.38
CA ARG A 227 -13.86 -8.91 9.72
C ARG A 227 -14.78 -7.69 9.68
N THR A 228 -14.65 -6.86 8.63
CA THR A 228 -15.53 -5.71 8.41
C THR A 228 -16.97 -6.15 8.14
N LEU A 229 -17.15 -7.15 7.27
CA LEU A 229 -18.45 -7.75 7.00
C LEU A 229 -19.11 -8.29 8.27
N ARG A 230 -18.34 -9.05 9.07
CA ARG A 230 -18.78 -9.65 10.32
C ARG A 230 -19.23 -8.62 11.33
N ARG A 231 -18.37 -7.64 11.62
CA ARG A 231 -18.67 -6.54 12.56
C ARG A 231 -19.94 -5.79 12.17
N ASN A 232 -20.10 -5.48 10.88
CA ASN A 232 -21.31 -4.80 10.41
C ASN A 232 -22.55 -5.68 10.52
N PHE A 233 -22.41 -7.00 10.36
CA PHE A 233 -23.51 -7.93 10.55
C PHE A 233 -23.94 -8.03 12.02
N ASP A 234 -22.97 -8.10 12.93
CA ASP A 234 -23.22 -8.15 14.39
C ASP A 234 -23.88 -6.85 14.90
N HIS A 235 -23.53 -5.70 14.31
CA HIS A 235 -24.17 -4.42 14.64
C HIS A 235 -25.43 -4.09 13.80
N GLU A 236 -25.94 -5.03 13.01
CA GLU A 236 -27.12 -4.83 12.13
C GLU A 236 -26.98 -3.68 11.11
N GLN A 237 -25.73 -3.36 10.74
CA GLN A 237 -25.35 -2.34 9.76
C GLN A 237 -24.96 -2.93 8.40
N CYS A 238 -25.08 -4.25 8.25
CA CYS A 238 -24.77 -4.94 7.02
C CYS A 238 -25.91 -4.76 6.00
N PRO A 239 -25.64 -4.34 4.75
CA PRO A 239 -26.64 -4.27 3.70
C PRO A 239 -27.34 -5.61 3.52
N MET A 240 -28.65 -5.57 3.20
CA MET A 240 -29.51 -6.76 3.11
C MET A 240 -28.94 -7.88 2.22
N TYR A 241 -28.25 -7.52 1.13
CA TYR A 241 -27.60 -8.48 0.24
C TYR A 241 -26.54 -9.32 0.99
N TRP A 242 -25.67 -8.66 1.75
CA TRP A 242 -24.59 -9.30 2.48
C TRP A 242 -25.09 -10.00 3.75
N SER A 243 -26.05 -9.41 4.46
CA SER A 243 -26.63 -10.00 5.67
C SER A 243 -27.31 -11.34 5.39
N ASN A 244 -27.97 -11.48 4.22
CA ASN A 244 -28.55 -12.73 3.78
C ASN A 244 -27.51 -13.82 3.52
N LYS A 245 -26.32 -13.45 2.99
CA LYS A 245 -25.24 -14.42 2.72
C LYS A 245 -24.60 -14.93 4.00
N VAL A 246 -24.45 -14.08 5.00
CA VAL A 246 -23.81 -14.45 6.27
C VAL A 246 -24.82 -14.86 7.36
N ARG A 247 -26.08 -15.17 6.98
CA ARG A 247 -27.14 -15.55 7.92
C ARG A 247 -26.81 -16.79 8.76
N PHE A 248 -25.94 -17.67 8.26
CA PHE A 248 -25.50 -18.88 8.96
C PHE A 248 -24.82 -18.57 10.30
N ILE A 249 -24.28 -17.35 10.45
CA ILE A 249 -23.70 -16.85 11.70
C ILE A 249 -24.72 -16.82 12.85
N ARG A 250 -25.99 -16.48 12.57
CA ARG A 250 -27.06 -16.44 13.59
C ARG A 250 -27.66 -17.82 13.85
N ASN A 251 -27.60 -18.70 12.84
CA ASN A 251 -28.25 -20.00 12.87
C ASN A 251 -27.35 -21.11 13.43
N VAL A 252 -26.33 -20.76 14.21
CA VAL A 252 -25.52 -21.76 14.89
C VAL A 252 -26.43 -22.41 15.93
N PRO A 253 -26.74 -23.72 15.80
CA PRO A 253 -27.43 -24.41 16.88
C PRO A 253 -26.60 -24.14 18.12
N ASN A 254 -27.26 -23.84 19.23
CA ASN A 254 -26.61 -23.74 20.53
C ASN A 254 -26.15 -25.17 20.88
N VAL A 255 -25.11 -25.64 20.18
CA VAL A 255 -24.41 -26.86 20.47
C VAL A 255 -23.77 -26.51 21.78
N GLU A 256 -24.41 -26.97 22.88
CA GLU A 256 -23.81 -27.07 24.19
C GLU A 256 -22.34 -27.35 23.95
N TYR A 257 -21.51 -26.40 24.36
CA TYR A 257 -20.08 -26.48 24.22
C TYR A 257 -19.70 -27.92 24.57
N LEU A 258 -19.33 -28.71 23.56
CA LEU A 258 -18.43 -29.80 23.82
C LEU A 258 -17.24 -29.06 24.38
N ASP A 259 -17.15 -29.06 25.72
CA ASP A 259 -16.03 -28.53 26.47
C ASP A 259 -14.82 -28.85 25.62
N PRO A 260 -14.04 -27.83 25.20
CA PRO A 260 -12.94 -28.05 24.28
C PRO A 260 -12.16 -29.22 24.84
N ILE A 261 -12.28 -30.38 24.17
CA ILE A 261 -11.62 -31.64 24.55
C ILE A 261 -10.23 -31.19 24.87
N ALA A 262 -9.85 -31.27 26.15
CA ALA A 262 -8.72 -30.57 26.74
C ALA A 262 -7.53 -30.62 25.78
N GLY A 263 -7.47 -29.65 24.87
CA GLY A 263 -6.34 -29.46 24.00
C GLY A 263 -5.23 -29.01 24.93
N PRO A 264 -3.99 -29.47 24.70
CA PRO A 264 -2.89 -29.26 25.62
C PRO A 264 -2.93 -27.81 26.09
N SER A 265 -3.17 -27.68 27.41
CA SER A 265 -3.43 -26.42 28.08
C SER A 265 -2.46 -25.38 27.59
N ARG A 266 -3.01 -24.24 27.12
CA ARG A 266 -2.40 -22.90 27.15
C ARG A 266 -0.88 -23.00 27.27
N MET A 267 -0.15 -23.13 26.15
CA MET A 267 1.32 -23.23 26.09
C MET A 267 1.93 -22.49 27.28
N GLN A 268 2.17 -23.22 28.37
CA GLN A 268 2.81 -22.66 29.53
C GLN A 268 4.20 -22.32 29.02
N ARG A 269 4.71 -21.13 29.35
CA ARG A 269 6.13 -20.84 29.09
C ARG A 269 6.89 -22.00 29.69
N ILE A 270 7.59 -22.77 28.87
CA ILE A 270 8.51 -23.80 29.33
C ILE A 270 9.55 -23.07 30.16
N THR A 271 9.44 -23.16 31.47
CA THR A 271 10.31 -22.49 32.44
C THR A 271 11.40 -23.41 32.95
N THR A 272 11.26 -24.73 32.73
CA THR A 272 12.22 -25.73 33.17
C THR A 272 12.61 -26.71 32.04
N ILE A 273 13.79 -27.31 32.16
CA ILE A 273 14.27 -28.34 31.22
C ILE A 273 13.37 -29.59 31.23
N ASN A 274 12.78 -29.93 32.38
CA ASN A 274 11.89 -31.08 32.50
C ASN A 274 10.58 -30.86 31.73
N GLU A 275 10.01 -29.65 31.79
CA GLU A 275 8.85 -29.25 30.97
C GLU A 275 9.17 -29.30 29.47
N ALA A 276 10.40 -28.96 29.07
CA ALA A 276 10.84 -29.07 27.68
C ALA A 276 10.88 -30.54 27.23
N TRP A 277 11.42 -31.43 28.07
CA TRP A 277 11.47 -32.86 27.79
C TRP A 277 10.09 -33.52 27.74
N GLU A 278 9.18 -33.13 28.62
CA GLU A 278 7.79 -33.60 28.58
C GLU A 278 7.07 -33.16 27.30
N ALA A 279 7.24 -31.90 26.88
CA ALA A 279 6.67 -31.39 25.63
C ALA A 279 7.24 -32.11 24.39
N ILE A 280 8.54 -32.43 24.38
CA ILE A 280 9.18 -33.22 23.32
C ILE A 280 8.59 -34.63 23.27
N ASN A 281 8.44 -35.29 24.43
CA ASN A 281 7.86 -36.63 24.50
C ASN A 281 6.38 -36.66 24.07
N GLU A 282 5.62 -35.60 24.34
CA GLU A 282 4.22 -35.47 23.90
C GLU A 282 4.12 -35.35 22.38
N VAL A 283 5.00 -34.54 21.75
CA VAL A 283 5.10 -34.42 20.29
C VAL A 283 5.50 -35.76 19.65
N ASP A 284 6.52 -36.44 20.20
CA ASP A 284 6.97 -37.75 19.71
C ASP A 284 5.86 -38.81 19.81
N ASN A 285 5.03 -38.76 20.87
CA ASN A 285 3.86 -39.65 21.01
C ASN A 285 2.75 -39.32 20.00
N MET A 286 2.49 -38.04 19.73
CA MET A 286 1.52 -37.62 18.71
C MET A 286 1.96 -38.09 17.31
N ASP A 287 3.25 -37.98 16.99
CA ASP A 287 3.78 -38.43 15.71
C ASP A 287 3.68 -39.96 15.54
N ARG A 288 3.89 -40.74 16.61
CA ARG A 288 3.61 -42.19 16.62
C ARG A 288 2.13 -42.50 16.40
N MET A 289 1.23 -41.77 17.08
CA MET A 289 -0.21 -41.97 16.92
C MET A 289 -0.70 -41.62 15.51
N MET A 290 -0.05 -40.66 14.87
CA MET A 290 -0.36 -40.19 13.51
C MET A 290 0.29 -41.05 12.41
N GLY A 291 1.00 -42.13 12.78
CA GLY A 291 1.62 -43.05 11.82
C GLY A 291 2.74 -42.43 10.99
N ARG A 292 3.37 -41.34 11.47
CA ARG A 292 4.51 -40.74 10.78
C ARG A 292 5.77 -41.57 11.09
N PRO A 293 6.49 -42.08 10.07
CA PRO A 293 7.67 -42.88 10.31
C PRO A 293 8.78 -42.02 10.95
N ASP A 294 9.39 -42.58 11.99
CA ASP A 294 10.40 -41.97 12.84
C ASP A 294 11.58 -41.42 12.01
N LEU A 295 11.65 -40.08 11.89
CA LEU A 295 12.64 -39.39 11.06
C LEU A 295 14.08 -39.63 11.53
N LYS A 296 14.27 -40.02 12.80
CA LYS A 296 15.59 -40.35 13.37
C LYS A 296 16.18 -41.63 12.78
N ARG A 297 15.37 -42.61 12.35
CA ARG A 297 15.89 -43.83 11.70
C ARG A 297 16.40 -43.58 10.28
N ARG A 298 15.82 -42.62 9.55
CA ARG A 298 16.29 -42.28 8.19
C ARG A 298 17.67 -41.62 8.14
N ALA A 299 18.10 -40.96 9.21
CA ALA A 299 19.42 -40.33 9.27
C ALA A 299 20.57 -41.31 9.63
N GLN A 300 20.25 -42.50 10.16
CA GLN A 300 21.26 -43.51 10.53
C GLN A 300 21.41 -44.63 9.49
N ASP A 301 20.42 -44.82 8.61
CA ASP A 301 20.42 -45.88 7.59
C ASP A 301 20.82 -45.39 6.18
N GLU A 302 21.46 -44.23 6.02
CA GLU A 302 21.99 -43.80 4.72
C GLU A 302 23.37 -44.43 4.47
N PRO A 303 23.51 -45.42 3.57
CA PRO A 303 24.82 -45.95 3.21
C PRO A 303 25.58 -44.93 2.37
N GLN A 304 26.79 -44.58 2.82
CA GLN A 304 27.83 -44.04 1.95
C GLN A 304 27.99 -44.95 0.72
N LYS A 305 27.81 -44.37 -0.49
CA LYS A 305 28.31 -44.74 -1.84
C LYS A 305 27.19 -44.49 -2.86
N GLN A 306 27.41 -43.98 -4.08
CA GLN A 306 28.58 -44.07 -4.94
C GLN A 306 28.43 -43.05 -6.08
N SER A 307 29.56 -42.55 -6.55
CA SER A 307 29.73 -41.81 -7.81
C SER A 307 29.05 -42.51 -9.00
N TRP A 308 28.33 -41.75 -9.82
CA TRP A 308 27.91 -42.20 -11.16
C TRP A 308 28.63 -41.38 -12.25
N PRO A 309 29.21 -42.02 -13.29
CA PRO A 309 30.06 -41.37 -14.28
C PRO A 309 29.35 -41.30 -15.64
N TRP A 310 28.77 -40.17 -16.06
CA TRP A 310 28.43 -39.93 -17.48
C TRP A 310 28.40 -38.43 -17.79
N PHE A 311 29.52 -37.91 -18.31
CA PHE A 311 29.56 -36.71 -19.15
C PHE A 311 30.24 -37.13 -20.45
N ASP A 312 29.44 -37.57 -21.41
CA ASP A 312 29.84 -37.58 -22.82
C ASP A 312 28.57 -37.73 -23.66
N THR A 313 27.98 -36.60 -24.05
CA THR A 313 27.13 -36.55 -25.25
C THR A 313 27.31 -35.20 -25.90
N GLN A 314 27.88 -35.26 -27.10
CA GLN A 314 28.24 -34.14 -27.94
C GLN A 314 27.06 -33.24 -28.28
N GLN A 315 27.39 -31.95 -28.43
CA GLN A 315 26.62 -30.94 -29.11
C GLN A 315 26.30 -31.37 -30.55
N GLN A 316 25.01 -31.36 -30.92
CA GLN A 316 24.59 -31.14 -32.30
C GLN A 316 23.74 -29.87 -32.35
N ALA A 317 24.22 -28.90 -33.13
CA ALA A 317 23.54 -27.65 -33.42
C ALA A 317 22.33 -27.89 -34.34
N PRO A 318 21.19 -27.22 -34.12
CA PRO A 318 20.08 -27.24 -35.06
C PRO A 318 20.41 -26.41 -36.31
N GLN A 319 20.19 -27.03 -37.48
CA GLN A 319 20.32 -26.44 -38.81
C GLN A 319 19.29 -25.30 -39.03
N PRO A 320 19.61 -24.28 -39.83
CA PRO A 320 18.72 -23.16 -40.11
C PRO A 320 17.59 -23.58 -41.07
N ILE A 321 16.36 -23.21 -40.70
CA ILE A 321 15.18 -23.32 -41.55
C ILE A 321 15.23 -22.17 -42.58
N ILE A 322 15.33 -22.54 -43.85
CA ILE A 322 15.19 -21.65 -45.00
C ILE A 322 13.69 -21.34 -45.15
N ILE A 323 13.32 -20.06 -45.06
CA ILE A 323 11.98 -19.58 -45.40
C ILE A 323 12.09 -18.98 -46.80
N GLU A 324 11.43 -19.63 -47.77
CA GLU A 324 11.29 -19.12 -49.14
C GLU A 324 10.35 -17.91 -49.16
N GLU A 325 10.80 -16.84 -49.82
CA GLU A 325 10.04 -15.63 -50.11
C GLU A 325 9.01 -15.93 -51.22
N GLY A 326 7.73 -15.74 -50.92
CA GLY A 326 6.64 -15.77 -51.89
C GLY A 326 6.33 -14.37 -52.41
N GLU A 327 6.37 -14.21 -53.73
CA GLU A 327 6.06 -12.98 -54.47
C GLU A 327 4.62 -12.46 -54.24
N PRO A 328 4.38 -11.14 -54.33
CA PRO A 328 3.05 -10.55 -54.24
C PRO A 328 2.36 -10.51 -55.61
N SER A 329 1.16 -11.07 -55.72
CA SER A 329 0.29 -10.91 -56.89
C SER A 329 -0.46 -9.58 -56.86
N GLU A 330 -0.22 -8.76 -57.88
CA GLU A 330 -1.06 -7.65 -58.33
C GLU A 330 -2.41 -8.16 -58.87
N GLU A 331 -3.49 -7.42 -58.60
CA GLU A 331 -4.72 -7.24 -59.38
C GLU A 331 -5.95 -7.08 -58.45
N TYR A 332 -6.49 -5.87 -58.33
CA TYR A 332 -7.69 -5.48 -59.07
C TYR A 332 -8.02 -4.00 -58.83
N ALA A 333 -8.43 -3.39 -59.92
CA ALA A 333 -8.73 -1.99 -60.09
C ALA A 333 -10.13 -1.60 -59.58
N ASP A 334 -10.26 -0.29 -59.43
CA ASP A 334 -11.42 0.54 -59.76
C ASP A 334 -12.65 0.48 -58.83
N LEU A 335 -12.98 1.64 -58.27
CA LEU A 335 -14.25 2.32 -58.52
C LEU A 335 -14.19 3.71 -57.88
N SER A 336 -13.76 4.67 -58.70
CA SER A 336 -14.12 6.07 -58.55
C SER A 336 -15.59 6.28 -59.00
N SER A 337 -16.22 7.35 -58.50
CA SER A 337 -17.49 7.97 -58.92
C SER A 337 -18.65 7.81 -57.92
N TYR A 338 -18.90 8.85 -57.13
CA TYR A 338 -19.95 9.83 -57.43
C TYR A 338 -19.95 10.95 -56.39
N SER A 339 -19.90 12.18 -56.90
CA SER A 339 -20.09 13.43 -56.19
C SER A 339 -21.57 13.82 -56.13
N THR A 340 -21.87 14.76 -55.21
CA THR A 340 -22.79 15.90 -55.40
C THR A 340 -24.21 15.82 -54.78
N ILE A 341 -24.37 16.63 -53.70
CA ILE A 341 -25.45 17.57 -53.34
C ILE A 341 -26.89 17.02 -53.10
N ILE A 342 -27.48 17.37 -51.94
CA ILE A 342 -28.72 18.17 -51.82
C ILE A 342 -29.04 18.47 -50.33
N SER A 343 -29.22 19.77 -50.07
CA SER A 343 -29.85 20.43 -48.92
C SER A 343 -31.34 20.05 -48.78
N GLY A 344 -31.91 20.05 -47.58
CA GLY A 344 -33.36 20.27 -47.46
C GLY A 344 -34.08 19.70 -46.25
N ASP A 345 -34.45 20.61 -45.36
CA ASP A 345 -35.76 20.74 -44.70
C ASP A 345 -36.28 19.80 -43.59
N LYS A 346 -36.76 20.51 -42.55
CA LYS A 346 -37.60 20.09 -41.42
C LYS A 346 -39.05 19.85 -41.87
N PRO A 347 -39.83 19.07 -41.10
CA PRO A 347 -41.06 19.65 -40.50
C PRO A 347 -41.30 19.17 -39.05
N LYS A 348 -41.66 20.07 -38.11
CA LYS A 348 -43.01 20.47 -37.65
C LYS A 348 -43.88 19.34 -37.01
N ARG A 349 -43.92 19.40 -35.67
CA ARG A 349 -45.10 19.32 -34.76
C ARG A 349 -46.43 18.79 -35.33
N THR A 350 -47.01 17.81 -34.62
CA THR A 350 -48.47 17.73 -34.37
C THR A 350 -48.76 17.22 -32.94
N LYS A 351 -49.82 17.78 -32.36
CA LYS A 351 -50.44 17.48 -31.06
C LYS A 351 -51.65 16.56 -31.29
N THR A 352 -51.91 15.61 -30.39
CA THR A 352 -53.23 14.96 -30.18
C THR A 352 -53.28 14.50 -28.71
N GLN A 353 -53.98 15.17 -27.79
CA GLN A 353 -55.42 15.12 -27.45
C GLN A 353 -55.86 13.90 -26.60
N ARG A 354 -56.08 14.21 -25.31
CA ARG A 354 -56.93 13.64 -24.24
C ARG A 354 -58.31 13.11 -24.73
N GLN A 355 -59.11 12.20 -24.13
CA GLN A 355 -59.34 11.57 -22.80
C GLN A 355 -60.21 10.26 -22.99
N PRO A 356 -61.08 9.76 -22.08
CA PRO A 356 -60.82 8.82 -20.97
C PRO A 356 -61.84 7.62 -20.91
N SER A 357 -61.89 6.95 -19.73
CA SER A 357 -62.95 6.06 -19.19
C SER A 357 -62.66 4.55 -19.29
N THR A 358 -63.16 3.63 -18.44
CA THR A 358 -63.60 3.59 -17.04
C THR A 358 -63.76 2.08 -16.68
N ARG A 359 -63.72 1.73 -15.37
CA ARG A 359 -64.54 0.70 -14.70
C ARG A 359 -64.18 -0.80 -14.80
N THR A 360 -63.67 -1.30 -13.67
CA THR A 360 -64.21 -2.40 -12.82
C THR A 360 -64.82 -3.65 -13.47
N GLN A 361 -64.27 -4.84 -13.17
CA GLN A 361 -64.97 -5.88 -12.39
C GLN A 361 -64.08 -7.09 -12.00
N ARG A 362 -64.36 -7.57 -10.78
CA ARG A 362 -63.94 -8.84 -10.16
C ARG A 362 -64.43 -10.04 -10.96
N LYS A 363 -63.70 -11.16 -10.91
CA LYS A 363 -64.24 -12.48 -10.54
C LYS A 363 -63.11 -13.48 -10.23
N ARG A 364 -63.20 -14.09 -9.04
CA ARG A 364 -62.59 -15.38 -8.68
C ARG A 364 -63.37 -16.48 -9.39
N ILE A 365 -62.71 -17.48 -9.97
CA ILE A 365 -63.15 -18.89 -9.98
C ILE A 365 -61.89 -19.78 -9.95
N THR A 366 -62.00 -20.81 -9.12
CA THR A 366 -61.10 -21.91 -8.75
C THR A 366 -60.93 -22.98 -9.84
N ASP A 367 -59.82 -23.72 -9.68
CA ASP A 367 -59.53 -25.11 -10.10
C ASP A 367 -59.62 -25.50 -11.58
N ILE A 368 -58.51 -26.05 -12.10
CA ILE A 368 -58.42 -27.39 -12.75
C ILE A 368 -56.96 -27.68 -13.11
N TYR A 369 -56.58 -28.94 -12.84
CA TYR A 369 -55.32 -29.63 -13.05
C TYR A 369 -55.07 -29.96 -14.56
N LEU A 370 -53.80 -30.23 -14.88
CA LEU A 370 -53.26 -30.90 -16.10
C LEU A 370 -53.22 -30.08 -17.41
N ASP A 371 -52.03 -29.59 -17.75
CA ASP A 371 -51.21 -30.16 -18.83
C ASP A 371 -50.00 -29.26 -19.12
N ALA A 372 -48.81 -29.84 -19.05
CA ALA A 372 -47.56 -29.19 -19.40
C ALA A 372 -47.27 -29.41 -20.90
N PRO A 373 -47.02 -28.34 -21.69
CA PRO A 373 -46.28 -28.47 -22.92
C PRO A 373 -44.85 -27.94 -22.74
N SER A 374 -43.91 -28.83 -23.01
CA SER A 374 -42.51 -28.59 -23.32
C SER A 374 -42.33 -27.41 -24.28
N SER A 375 -41.82 -26.29 -23.76
CA SER A 375 -41.34 -25.16 -24.56
C SER A 375 -39.82 -25.15 -24.58
N SER A 376 -39.28 -25.52 -25.74
CA SER A 376 -37.89 -25.32 -26.11
C SER A 376 -37.61 -23.81 -26.17
N GLN A 377 -36.98 -23.26 -25.13
CA GLN A 377 -36.44 -21.91 -25.15
C GLN A 377 -35.20 -21.88 -26.06
N ARG A 378 -35.37 -21.31 -27.26
CA ARG A 378 -34.25 -20.82 -28.07
C ARG A 378 -33.46 -19.80 -27.25
N TYR A 379 -32.21 -20.11 -26.98
CA TYR A 379 -31.20 -19.14 -26.56
C TYR A 379 -31.10 -18.04 -27.63
N GLN A 380 -31.54 -16.83 -27.29
CA GLN A 380 -31.18 -15.65 -28.07
C GLN A 380 -29.76 -15.25 -27.67
N GLU A 381 -28.83 -15.27 -28.63
CA GLU A 381 -27.48 -14.77 -28.46
C GLU A 381 -27.50 -13.31 -27.96
N PRO A 382 -26.64 -12.95 -26.98
CA PRO A 382 -26.57 -11.57 -26.51
C PRO A 382 -26.05 -10.65 -27.63
N PRO A 383 -26.51 -9.39 -27.69
CA PRO A 383 -26.17 -8.47 -28.78
C PRO A 383 -24.65 -8.26 -28.91
N ARG A 384 -24.10 -8.54 -30.10
CA ARG A 384 -22.67 -8.37 -30.46
C ARG A 384 -22.12 -6.94 -30.27
N HIS A 385 -22.96 -5.96 -29.93
CA HIS A 385 -22.56 -4.59 -29.63
C HIS A 385 -21.75 -4.43 -28.33
N ARG A 386 -21.88 -5.35 -27.35
CA ARG A 386 -21.19 -5.22 -26.06
C ARG A 386 -19.67 -5.45 -26.17
N PHE A 387 -19.23 -6.26 -27.13
CA PHE A 387 -17.80 -6.56 -27.32
C PHE A 387 -16.99 -5.41 -27.93
N LYS A 388 -17.60 -4.58 -28.80
CA LYS A 388 -16.90 -3.43 -29.39
C LYS A 388 -16.58 -2.35 -28.35
N TYR A 389 -17.48 -2.12 -27.39
CA TYR A 389 -17.26 -1.13 -26.33
C TYR A 389 -16.10 -1.52 -25.39
N HIS A 390 -16.04 -2.78 -24.97
CA HIS A 390 -14.97 -3.24 -24.08
C HIS A 390 -13.60 -3.27 -24.76
N ARG A 391 -13.54 -3.55 -26.07
CA ARG A 391 -12.29 -3.50 -26.84
C ARG A 391 -11.76 -2.08 -26.95
N ASN A 392 -12.62 -1.11 -27.26
CA ASN A 392 -12.23 0.30 -27.35
C ASN A 392 -11.73 0.85 -26.00
N LEU A 393 -12.41 0.50 -24.91
CA LEU A 393 -12.00 0.93 -23.56
C LEU A 393 -10.64 0.33 -23.15
N ALA A 394 -10.35 -0.91 -23.57
CA ALA A 394 -9.05 -1.53 -23.31
C ALA A 394 -7.91 -0.88 -24.11
N GLU A 395 -8.16 -0.47 -25.36
CA GLU A 395 -7.19 0.27 -26.17
C GLU A 395 -6.94 1.68 -25.63
N GLU A 396 -7.97 2.41 -25.22
CA GLU A 396 -7.82 3.72 -24.58
C GLU A 396 -6.98 3.64 -23.30
N ARG A 397 -7.17 2.61 -22.48
CA ARG A 397 -6.36 2.38 -21.28
C ARG A 397 -4.89 2.07 -21.61
N ARG A 398 -4.63 1.31 -22.66
CA ARG A 398 -3.26 1.03 -23.13
C ARG A 398 -2.58 2.29 -23.65
N LEU A 399 -3.32 3.15 -24.36
CA LEU A 399 -2.79 4.43 -24.85
C LEU A 399 -2.51 5.40 -23.72
N ALA A 400 -3.39 5.47 -22.71
CA ALA A 400 -3.18 6.28 -21.51
C ALA A 400 -1.95 5.82 -20.71
N ALA A 401 -1.75 4.50 -20.55
CA ALA A 401 -0.57 3.97 -19.89
C ALA A 401 0.74 4.35 -20.63
N ARG A 402 0.78 4.22 -21.96
CA ARG A 402 1.94 4.61 -22.76
C ARG A 402 2.27 6.10 -22.67
N ARG A 403 1.26 6.96 -22.54
CA ARG A 403 1.47 8.41 -22.34
C ARG A 403 2.10 8.70 -20.98
N LEU A 404 1.61 8.03 -19.94
CA LEU A 404 2.16 8.18 -18.60
C LEU A 404 3.62 7.70 -18.53
N ASP A 405 3.94 6.57 -19.17
CA ASP A 405 5.32 6.07 -19.23
C ASP A 405 6.24 7.07 -19.95
N ALA A 406 5.78 7.67 -21.06
CA ALA A 406 6.55 8.69 -21.78
C ALA A 406 6.76 9.97 -20.95
N GLU A 407 5.75 10.41 -20.19
CA GLU A 407 5.88 11.57 -19.28
C GLU A 407 6.88 11.30 -18.14
N ILE A 408 6.88 10.08 -17.60
CA ILE A 408 7.85 9.67 -16.58
C ILE A 408 9.27 9.68 -17.16
N ASP A 409 9.46 9.10 -18.34
CA ASP A 409 10.77 9.08 -19.00
C ASP A 409 11.27 10.50 -19.32
N GLU A 410 10.39 11.41 -19.75
CA GLU A 410 10.76 12.81 -20.00
C GLU A 410 11.18 13.52 -18.71
N HIS A 411 10.45 13.31 -17.62
CA HIS A 411 10.76 13.91 -16.33
C HIS A 411 12.09 13.40 -15.75
N VAL A 412 12.31 12.09 -15.76
CA VAL A 412 13.57 11.48 -15.30
C VAL A 412 14.74 11.99 -16.15
N ASN A 413 14.57 12.11 -17.47
CA ASN A 413 15.60 12.65 -18.35
C ASN A 413 15.84 14.16 -18.14
N ALA A 414 14.85 14.93 -17.68
CA ALA A 414 15.03 16.33 -17.29
C ALA A 414 15.87 16.44 -16.00
N GLU A 415 15.53 15.70 -14.95
CA GLU A 415 16.29 15.69 -13.70
C GLU A 415 17.74 15.23 -13.91
N LEU A 416 17.95 14.22 -14.75
CA LEU A 416 19.29 13.72 -15.08
C LEU A 416 20.13 14.79 -15.80
N ARG A 417 19.52 15.60 -16.67
CA ARG A 417 20.18 16.70 -17.37
C ARG A 417 20.58 17.80 -16.38
N ASP A 418 19.69 18.15 -15.45
CA ASP A 418 19.96 19.16 -14.43
C ASP A 418 21.08 18.73 -13.48
N PHE A 419 21.05 17.48 -13.03
CA PHE A 419 22.11 16.90 -12.20
C PHE A 419 23.48 16.91 -12.90
N LEU A 420 23.52 16.53 -14.19
CA LEU A 420 24.75 16.58 -14.98
C LEU A 420 25.24 18.03 -15.20
N ALA A 421 24.32 18.99 -15.34
CA ALA A 421 24.67 20.41 -15.44
C ALA A 421 25.25 20.95 -14.14
N GLU A 422 24.74 20.50 -12.99
CA GLU A 422 25.26 20.87 -11.67
C GLU A 422 26.66 20.28 -11.41
N LEU A 423 26.88 19.01 -11.76
CA LEU A 423 28.22 18.40 -11.70
C LEU A 423 29.25 19.13 -12.57
N ARG A 424 28.84 19.59 -13.75
CA ARG A 424 29.70 20.42 -14.61
C ARG A 424 30.02 21.77 -13.98
N ARG A 425 29.04 22.41 -13.31
CA ARG A 425 29.26 23.66 -12.56
C ARG A 425 30.22 23.48 -11.38
N GLY A 426 30.07 22.39 -10.61
CA GLY A 426 30.98 22.07 -9.49
C GLY A 426 32.43 21.85 -9.94
N LYS A 427 32.64 21.10 -11.04
CA LYS A 427 33.98 20.88 -11.60
C LYS A 427 34.64 22.15 -12.14
N LEU A 428 33.84 23.10 -12.66
CA LEU A 428 34.36 24.41 -13.10
C LEU A 428 34.80 25.29 -11.92
N GLN A 429 34.07 25.23 -10.79
CA GLN A 429 34.45 25.96 -9.57
C GLN A 429 35.74 25.41 -8.93
N GLU A 430 35.96 24.09 -8.95
CA GLU A 430 37.23 23.51 -8.47
C GLU A 430 38.42 23.84 -9.40
N ARG A 431 38.19 23.91 -10.72
CA ARG A 431 39.22 24.37 -11.68
C ARG A 431 39.58 25.85 -11.51
N ALA A 432 38.60 26.70 -11.20
CA ALA A 432 38.87 28.12 -10.91
C ALA A 432 39.72 28.29 -9.64
N LYS A 433 39.40 27.55 -8.57
CA LYS A 433 40.14 27.60 -7.29
C LYS A 433 41.55 27.03 -7.37
N THR A 434 41.79 26.05 -8.23
CA THR A 434 43.13 25.47 -8.44
C THR A 434 44.00 26.32 -9.36
N SER A 435 43.40 27.18 -10.19
CA SER A 435 44.13 28.13 -11.05
C SER A 435 44.65 29.36 -10.30
N GLU A 436 44.01 29.79 -9.22
CA GLU A 436 44.45 30.95 -8.42
C GLU A 436 45.64 30.64 -7.49
N ARG A 437 45.95 29.37 -7.24
CA ARG A 437 47.01 28.97 -6.29
C ARG A 437 48.40 28.82 -6.91
N LYS A 438 48.59 29.25 -8.15
CA LYS A 438 49.87 29.14 -8.88
C LYS A 438 50.33 30.49 -9.44
N VAL A 439 50.36 31.51 -8.58
CA VAL A 439 51.20 32.70 -8.79
C VAL A 439 52.29 32.63 -7.72
N ILE A 440 53.41 32.02 -8.10
CA ILE A 440 54.63 32.01 -7.29
C ILE A 440 55.29 33.37 -7.53
N THR A 441 55.22 34.24 -6.53
CA THR A 441 56.04 35.45 -6.46
C THR A 441 57.47 35.02 -6.13
N ILE A 442 58.38 35.21 -7.07
CA ILE A 442 59.82 35.15 -6.81
C ILE A 442 60.17 36.50 -6.16
N VAL A 443 60.64 36.47 -4.91
CA VAL A 443 61.22 37.62 -4.23
C VAL A 443 62.64 37.21 -3.87
N ASP A 444 63.59 38.01 -4.32
CA ASP A 444 65.02 37.87 -4.12
C ASP A 444 65.39 37.99 -2.63
N GLU A 445 66.29 37.10 -2.19
CA GLU A 445 66.99 37.17 -0.91
C GLU A 445 68.18 38.13 -1.02
N GLU A 446 68.30 39.10 -0.11
CA GLU A 446 69.58 39.63 0.34
C GLU A 446 69.45 40.32 1.72
N ASP A 447 70.46 40.07 2.57
CA ASP A 447 70.92 40.79 3.76
C ASP A 447 70.34 40.53 5.18
N ALA A 448 71.11 39.69 5.90
CA ALA A 448 71.78 39.89 7.21
C ALA A 448 71.26 40.95 8.22
N ASP A 449 70.98 40.55 9.47
CA ASP A 449 71.89 40.68 10.64
C ASP A 449 71.17 40.45 12.00
N GLU A 450 71.99 40.12 13.00
CA GLU A 450 71.81 39.90 14.45
C GLU A 450 70.56 40.45 15.18
N VAL A 451 70.09 39.72 16.21
CA VAL A 451 70.17 40.13 17.64
C VAL A 451 69.52 39.10 18.58
N VAL A 452 70.17 38.97 19.73
CA VAL A 452 70.05 38.05 20.88
C VAL A 452 68.85 38.38 21.81
N ILE A 453 68.41 37.41 22.63
CA ILE A 453 68.07 37.50 24.09
C ILE A 453 66.71 36.87 24.52
N LEU A 454 66.83 35.79 25.33
CA LEU A 454 66.02 35.28 26.49
C LEU A 454 64.50 35.06 26.29
N GLY A 455 63.84 34.05 26.85
CA GLY A 455 64.06 33.16 27.98
C GLY A 455 62.68 32.71 28.52
N GLU A 456 62.66 31.77 29.46
CA GLU A 456 61.50 31.18 30.19
C GLU A 456 60.65 30.15 29.43
N SER A 457 60.70 28.84 29.70
CA SER A 457 60.65 28.02 30.94
C SER A 457 59.23 27.55 31.33
N VAL A 458 59.17 26.26 31.68
CA VAL A 458 58.26 25.60 32.64
C VAL A 458 57.04 24.81 32.09
N GLU A 459 57.07 23.52 32.47
CA GLU A 459 55.99 22.55 32.76
C GLU A 459 55.44 21.60 31.67
N GLU A 460 56.05 20.41 31.61
CA GLU A 460 55.36 19.11 31.70
C GLU A 460 54.59 18.99 33.05
N PRO A 461 53.57 18.13 33.27
CA PRO A 461 53.54 16.72 32.82
C PRO A 461 52.15 16.05 32.60
N SER A 462 52.23 14.73 32.33
CA SER A 462 51.24 13.64 32.46
C SER A 462 50.47 13.24 31.20
N SER A 463 50.82 12.11 30.56
CA SER A 463 50.55 10.71 30.96
C SER A 463 49.07 10.34 30.90
N SER A 464 48.58 10.04 29.69
CA SER A 464 47.32 9.32 29.49
C SER A 464 47.56 7.96 28.82
N THR A 465 47.26 6.92 29.59
CA THR A 465 47.21 5.52 29.22
C THR A 465 46.15 5.33 28.15
N SER A 466 46.55 4.85 26.96
CA SER A 466 45.64 4.51 25.87
C SER A 466 45.20 3.04 25.99
N GLU A 467 43.88 2.82 26.04
CA GLU A 467 43.26 1.51 25.89
C GLU A 467 43.33 1.05 24.41
N PRO A 468 43.61 -0.23 24.13
CA PRO A 468 43.66 -0.72 22.77
C PRO A 468 42.29 -1.17 22.26
N GLY A 469 41.86 -0.58 21.14
CA GLY A 469 41.33 -1.31 20.00
C GLY A 469 39.89 -1.82 20.06
N SER A 470 38.94 -1.03 19.54
CA SER A 470 37.63 -1.55 19.10
C SER A 470 37.01 -0.76 17.91
N SER A 471 37.79 -0.01 17.12
CA SER A 471 37.25 0.79 16.00
C SER A 471 37.58 0.27 14.60
N HIS A 472 38.42 -0.77 14.44
CA HIS A 472 39.02 -1.06 13.14
C HIS A 472 38.15 -1.91 12.18
N VAL A 473 37.09 -2.56 12.65
CA VAL A 473 36.27 -3.48 11.83
C VAL A 473 35.21 -2.75 11.00
N GLU A 474 34.61 -1.68 11.53
CA GLU A 474 33.58 -0.92 10.79
C GLU A 474 34.13 -0.15 9.58
N ASP A 475 35.40 0.22 9.60
CA ASP A 475 36.02 0.97 8.51
C ASP A 475 36.39 0.07 7.33
N SER A 476 36.63 -1.23 7.56
CA SER A 476 36.99 -2.17 6.49
C SER A 476 35.85 -2.37 5.49
N PHE A 477 34.62 -2.62 5.98
CA PHE A 477 33.46 -2.82 5.11
C PHE A 477 33.07 -1.57 4.33
N LYS A 478 33.11 -0.40 4.98
CA LYS A 478 32.84 0.90 4.32
C LYS A 478 33.87 1.20 3.24
N THR A 479 35.14 0.87 3.46
CA THR A 479 36.21 1.05 2.48
C THR A 479 36.00 0.15 1.27
N VAL A 480 35.68 -1.14 1.48
CA VAL A 480 35.40 -2.09 0.38
C VAL A 480 34.20 -1.66 -0.47
N LEU A 481 33.13 -1.16 0.16
CA LEU A 481 31.97 -0.62 -0.57
C LEU A 481 32.33 0.63 -1.38
N LYS A 482 33.13 1.52 -0.80
CA LYS A 482 33.57 2.76 -1.45
C LYS A 482 34.49 2.48 -2.64
N ASP A 483 35.40 1.52 -2.51
CA ASP A 483 36.31 1.14 -3.59
C ASP A 483 35.54 0.50 -4.76
N LYS A 484 34.58 -0.38 -4.47
CA LYS A 484 33.72 -0.97 -5.52
C LYS A 484 32.82 0.06 -6.20
N TRP A 485 32.35 1.06 -5.45
CA TRP A 485 31.62 2.19 -6.04
C TRP A 485 32.50 2.97 -7.02
N MET A 486 33.74 3.28 -6.64
CA MET A 486 34.67 4.05 -7.46
C MET A 486 35.12 3.27 -8.71
N GLU A 487 35.38 1.97 -8.58
CA GLU A 487 35.75 1.08 -9.70
C GLU A 487 34.68 1.07 -10.80
N MET A 488 33.41 0.96 -10.41
CA MET A 488 32.33 0.98 -11.39
C MET A 488 31.98 2.37 -11.90
N ALA A 489 32.12 3.42 -11.08
CA ALA A 489 31.93 4.79 -11.54
C ALA A 489 32.92 5.16 -12.66
N ALA A 490 34.05 4.43 -12.73
CA ALA A 490 35.06 4.56 -13.77
C ALA A 490 34.74 3.77 -15.06
N THR A 491 33.75 2.86 -15.07
CA THR A 491 33.37 2.16 -16.32
C THR A 491 32.44 3.02 -17.17
N ALA A 492 32.70 3.07 -18.49
CA ALA A 492 31.99 3.93 -19.43
C ALA A 492 30.48 3.63 -19.54
N GLU A 493 30.03 2.47 -19.04
CA GLU A 493 28.66 1.98 -19.11
C GLU A 493 27.96 1.90 -17.74
N ALA A 494 28.44 2.62 -16.72
CA ALA A 494 27.95 2.51 -15.33
C ALA A 494 26.41 2.56 -15.15
N LYS A 495 25.67 3.19 -16.08
CA LYS A 495 24.20 3.23 -16.07
C LYS A 495 23.52 1.90 -16.47
N ASN A 496 24.16 1.10 -17.32
CA ASN A 496 23.61 -0.17 -17.81
C ASN A 496 23.90 -1.35 -16.86
N HIS A 497 24.82 -1.15 -15.90
CA HIS A 497 25.33 -2.20 -15.02
C HIS A 497 24.79 -2.14 -13.58
N LEU A 498 23.64 -1.48 -13.36
CA LEU A 498 23.03 -1.39 -12.02
C LEU A 498 22.68 -2.78 -11.43
N SER A 499 22.35 -3.75 -12.30
CA SER A 499 22.12 -5.14 -11.90
C SER A 499 23.42 -5.82 -11.45
N GLU A 500 24.53 -5.60 -12.17
CA GLU A 500 25.85 -6.11 -11.80
C GLU A 500 26.37 -5.47 -10.51
N PHE A 501 26.08 -4.18 -10.30
CA PHE A 501 26.40 -3.49 -9.05
C PHE A 501 25.70 -4.10 -7.85
N LYS A 502 24.38 -4.31 -7.95
CA LYS A 502 23.60 -4.94 -6.88
C LYS A 502 24.16 -6.33 -6.58
N LYS A 503 24.53 -7.09 -7.62
CA LYS A 503 25.17 -8.41 -7.47
C LYS A 503 26.54 -8.31 -6.78
N GLY A 504 27.36 -7.31 -7.12
CA GLY A 504 28.64 -7.05 -6.49
C GLY A 504 28.52 -6.72 -5.00
N ILE A 505 27.61 -5.80 -4.63
CA ILE A 505 27.33 -5.47 -3.23
C ILE A 505 26.86 -6.69 -2.45
N LEU A 506 25.88 -7.43 -2.98
CA LEU A 506 25.35 -8.62 -2.31
C LEU A 506 26.44 -9.69 -2.09
N THR A 507 27.37 -9.82 -3.04
CA THR A 507 28.51 -10.75 -2.90
C THR A 507 29.44 -10.33 -1.76
N VAL A 508 29.75 -9.04 -1.62
CA VAL A 508 30.59 -8.51 -0.54
C VAL A 508 29.90 -8.66 0.82
N VAL A 509 28.60 -8.36 0.90
CA VAL A 509 27.80 -8.52 2.13
C VAL A 509 27.78 -9.98 2.58
N ASN A 510 27.45 -10.90 1.67
CA ASN A 510 27.38 -12.33 2.00
C ASN A 510 28.75 -12.87 2.44
N LYS A 511 29.84 -12.42 1.82
CA LYS A 511 31.19 -12.80 2.23
C LYS A 511 31.50 -12.31 3.66
N ALA A 512 31.19 -11.06 3.96
CA ALA A 512 31.40 -10.49 5.29
C ALA A 512 30.56 -11.21 6.37
N CYS A 513 29.31 -11.56 6.08
CA CYS A 513 28.47 -12.34 6.99
C CYS A 513 29.03 -13.74 7.25
N ASN A 514 29.44 -14.45 6.19
CA ASN A 514 30.03 -15.79 6.32
C ASN A 514 31.36 -15.78 7.09
N GLU A 515 32.17 -14.72 6.96
CA GLU A 515 33.41 -14.56 7.72
C GLU A 515 33.13 -14.28 9.20
N ALA A 516 32.09 -13.49 9.52
CA ALA A 516 31.68 -13.26 10.89
C ALA A 516 31.13 -14.53 11.56
N GLU A 517 30.34 -15.35 10.85
CA GLU A 517 29.84 -16.63 11.36
C GLU A 517 30.97 -17.62 11.65
N LYS A 518 32.00 -17.66 10.79
CA LYS A 518 33.20 -18.49 11.01
C LYS A 518 34.07 -18.02 12.17
N GLN A 519 34.00 -16.74 12.54
CA GLN A 519 34.72 -16.22 13.71
C GLN A 519 33.96 -16.49 15.02
N GLN A 520 32.67 -16.79 14.95
CA GLN A 520 31.82 -17.12 16.10
C GLN A 520 31.75 -18.63 16.39
N SER A 521 32.10 -19.47 15.41
CA SER A 521 32.22 -20.92 15.53
C SER A 521 33.64 -21.33 15.89
#